data_AF-A0A9P6KE15-F1
#
_entry.id   AF-A0A9P6KE15-F1
#
_cell.length_a   1.000
_cell.length_b   1.000
_cell.length_c   1.000
_cell.angle_alpha   90.00
_cell.angle_beta   90.00
_cell.angle_gamma   90.00
#
_symmetry.space_group_name_H-M   'P 1'
#
loop_
_entity.id
_entity.type
_entity.pdbx_description
1 polymer ?
#
loop_
_entity_poly.entity_id
_entity_poly.type
_entity_poly.pdbx_seq_one_letter_code
_entity_poly.pdbx_strand_id
1 'polypeptide(L)'
;MAIPIGIGLASAAYLTIKATSNRNTAPLASFRPGDVTHDMEYNEDQEAFVKRCEEECGPIFRIKMMNLDVTVVSGPQIREVFRNDDFSSIDSVDALTDMRKFFDSLVKSNKSDDNKKIHDIVREHITPNLALFTPRIVEQFTANLDERMRMHSTTEGDDLRSLVNAPVLVIQEMIAGAMASVFVGTEISQSRKVIETFINATADFGSILGN
;
A
#
# COMPACT_ATOMS: atom_id res chain seq x y z
N MET A 1 -8.15 -56.26 -3.30
CA MET A 1 -9.25 -55.31 -3.02
C MET A 1 -8.93 -54.61 -1.70
N ALA A 2 -8.38 -53.39 -1.75
CA ALA A 2 -7.84 -52.71 -0.57
C ALA A 2 -8.27 -51.23 -0.55
N ILE A 3 -9.57 -50.94 -0.51
CA ILE A 3 -10.08 -49.57 -0.35
C ILE A 3 -11.43 -49.65 0.39
N PRO A 4 -11.42 -49.57 1.73
CA PRO A 4 -12.30 -48.58 2.36
C PRO A 4 -11.65 -47.79 3.51
N ILE A 5 -10.41 -48.12 3.88
CA ILE A 5 -9.73 -47.50 5.03
C ILE A 5 -9.28 -46.06 4.72
N GLY A 6 -8.92 -45.77 3.46
CA GLY A 6 -8.39 -44.46 3.06
C GLY A 6 -9.42 -43.31 3.14
N ILE A 7 -10.69 -43.58 2.80
CA ILE A 7 -11.74 -42.55 2.83
C ILE A 7 -12.12 -42.22 4.28
N GLY A 8 -12.17 -43.23 5.16
CA GLY A 8 -12.41 -43.04 6.58
C GLY A 8 -11.31 -42.22 7.25
N LEU A 9 -10.04 -42.50 6.93
CA LEU A 9 -8.89 -41.76 7.46
C LEU A 9 -8.81 -40.33 6.93
N ALA A 10 -9.07 -40.10 5.64
CA ALA A 10 -9.12 -38.76 5.06
C ALA A 10 -10.28 -37.93 5.66
N SER A 11 -11.45 -38.56 5.85
CA SER A 11 -12.61 -37.90 6.47
C SER A 11 -12.38 -37.61 7.95
N ALA A 12 -11.74 -38.54 8.68
CA ALA A 12 -11.37 -38.35 10.07
C ALA A 12 -10.28 -37.27 10.23
N ALA A 13 -9.27 -37.24 9.35
CA ALA A 13 -8.26 -36.19 9.32
C ALA A 13 -8.90 -34.83 9.01
N TYR A 14 -9.77 -34.75 7.99
CA TYR A 14 -10.52 -33.54 7.65
C TYR A 14 -11.40 -33.04 8.81
N LEU A 15 -12.14 -33.95 9.46
CA LEU A 15 -12.98 -33.62 10.61
C LEU A 15 -12.15 -33.24 11.83
N THR A 16 -10.98 -33.86 12.03
CA THR A 16 -10.08 -33.53 13.14
C THR A 16 -9.45 -32.16 12.92
N ILE A 17 -8.96 -31.86 11.71
CA ILE A 17 -8.45 -30.53 11.33
C ILE A 17 -9.56 -29.47 11.50
N LYS A 18 -10.79 -29.78 11.09
CA LYS A 18 -11.96 -28.92 11.27
C LYS A 18 -12.38 -28.75 12.73
N ALA A 19 -12.15 -29.76 13.57
CA ALA A 19 -12.47 -29.73 15.00
C ALA A 19 -11.38 -29.07 15.84
N THR A 20 -10.11 -29.15 15.43
CA THR A 20 -8.96 -28.49 16.06
C THR A 20 -8.75 -27.06 15.57
N SER A 21 -9.30 -26.69 14.42
CA SER A 21 -9.39 -25.30 13.99
C SER A 21 -10.34 -24.57 14.94
N ASN A 22 -9.77 -23.65 15.71
CA ASN A 22 -10.48 -22.80 16.66
C ASN A 22 -11.70 -22.18 15.95
N ARG A 23 -12.93 -22.47 16.42
CA ARG A 23 -14.20 -22.18 15.73
C ARG A 23 -14.45 -20.69 15.40
N ASN A 24 -13.57 -19.81 15.85
CA ASN A 24 -13.66 -18.35 15.67
C ASN A 24 -12.63 -17.77 14.71
N THR A 25 -11.79 -18.58 14.06
CA THR A 25 -10.74 -18.09 13.16
C THR A 25 -10.97 -18.58 11.73
N ALA A 26 -10.87 -17.67 10.76
CA ALA A 26 -10.96 -17.99 9.34
C ALA A 26 -9.98 -19.13 8.93
N PRO A 27 -10.32 -19.94 7.92
CA PRO A 27 -9.44 -21.01 7.45
C PRO A 27 -8.08 -20.48 6.99
N LEU A 28 -6.98 -21.15 7.33
CA LEU A 28 -5.64 -20.82 6.82
C LEU A 28 -5.47 -21.51 5.46
N ALA A 29 -5.13 -20.74 4.43
CA ALA A 29 -4.84 -21.28 3.10
C ALA A 29 -3.62 -22.22 3.16
N SER A 30 -3.65 -23.26 2.32
CA SER A 30 -2.56 -24.23 2.29
C SER A 30 -1.27 -23.63 1.73
N PHE A 31 -0.15 -23.98 2.37
CA PHE A 31 1.19 -23.71 1.86
C PHE A 31 1.53 -24.62 0.68
N ARG A 32 2.25 -24.07 -0.30
CA ARG A 32 2.90 -24.88 -1.32
C ARG A 32 3.96 -25.80 -0.68
N PRO A 33 4.18 -27.01 -1.20
CA PRO A 33 5.21 -27.91 -0.66
C PRO A 33 6.59 -27.26 -0.64
N GLY A 34 7.20 -27.16 0.54
CA GLY A 34 8.52 -26.55 0.74
C GLY A 34 8.46 -25.13 1.31
N ASP A 35 7.30 -24.48 1.24
CA ASP A 35 7.14 -23.11 1.70
C ASP A 35 6.73 -23.05 3.18
N VAL A 36 7.18 -22.00 3.86
CA VAL A 36 6.84 -21.69 5.26
C VAL A 36 5.97 -20.44 5.41
N THR A 37 5.87 -19.66 4.33
CA THR A 37 5.03 -18.47 4.16
C THR A 37 4.46 -18.46 2.74
N HIS A 38 3.50 -17.58 2.47
CA HIS A 38 2.89 -17.42 1.14
C HIS A 38 3.59 -16.34 0.30
N ASP A 39 4.67 -15.74 0.79
CA ASP A 39 5.34 -14.61 0.14
C ASP A 39 5.84 -14.95 -1.26
N MET A 40 6.48 -16.11 -1.44
CA MET A 40 7.01 -16.51 -2.74
C MET A 40 5.89 -16.78 -3.75
N GLU A 41 4.88 -17.54 -3.34
CA GLU A 41 3.74 -17.85 -4.21
C GLU A 41 2.96 -16.59 -4.61
N TYR A 42 2.75 -15.66 -3.67
CA TYR A 42 2.12 -14.38 -3.93
C TYR A 42 2.92 -13.55 -4.96
N ASN A 43 4.25 -13.50 -4.82
CA ASN A 43 5.11 -12.72 -5.71
C ASN A 43 5.27 -13.32 -7.11
N GLU A 44 5.06 -14.64 -7.27
CA GLU A 44 5.09 -15.32 -8.57
C GLU A 44 3.86 -14.97 -9.42
N ASP A 45 2.66 -15.07 -8.84
CA ASP A 45 1.39 -14.77 -9.53
C ASP A 45 0.30 -14.42 -8.50
N GLN A 46 0.10 -13.12 -8.28
CA GLN A 46 -0.86 -12.61 -7.29
C GLN A 46 -2.31 -13.00 -7.61
N GLU A 47 -2.70 -12.98 -8.89
CA GLU A 47 -4.08 -13.29 -9.29
C GLU A 47 -4.38 -14.77 -9.14
N ALA A 48 -3.47 -15.64 -9.58
CA ALA A 48 -3.61 -17.08 -9.43
C ALA A 48 -3.60 -17.49 -7.95
N PHE A 49 -2.72 -16.88 -7.15
CA PHE A 49 -2.65 -17.10 -5.70
C PHE A 49 -3.97 -16.78 -5.00
N VAL A 50 -4.50 -15.58 -5.20
CA VAL A 50 -5.75 -15.15 -4.54
C VAL A 50 -6.90 -16.06 -4.98
N LYS A 51 -7.00 -16.35 -6.28
CA LYS A 51 -8.04 -17.23 -6.82
C LYS A 51 -7.98 -18.63 -6.22
N ARG A 52 -6.78 -19.23 -6.13
CA ARG A 52 -6.58 -20.53 -5.47
C ARG A 52 -7.05 -20.50 -4.02
N CYS A 53 -6.64 -19.48 -3.27
CA CYS A 53 -7.00 -19.35 -1.86
C CYS A 53 -8.51 -19.18 -1.67
N GLU A 54 -9.18 -18.40 -2.52
CA GLU A 54 -10.64 -18.25 -2.51
C GLU A 54 -11.36 -19.56 -2.87
N GLU A 55 -10.86 -20.31 -3.85
CA GLU A 55 -11.42 -21.62 -4.22
C GLU A 55 -11.26 -22.65 -3.09
N GLU A 56 -10.14 -22.61 -2.37
CA GLU A 56 -9.85 -23.52 -1.26
C GLU A 56 -10.64 -23.17 0.01
N CYS A 57 -10.67 -21.90 0.37
CA CYS A 57 -11.07 -21.43 1.70
C CYS A 57 -12.35 -20.58 1.69
N GLY A 58 -12.84 -20.16 0.53
CA GLY A 58 -13.93 -19.20 0.38
C GLY A 58 -13.46 -17.75 0.50
N PRO A 59 -14.39 -16.78 0.56
CA PRO A 59 -14.09 -15.34 0.49
C PRO A 59 -13.42 -14.75 1.75
N ILE A 60 -13.27 -15.54 2.81
CA ILE A 60 -12.58 -15.10 4.03
C ILE A 60 -11.61 -16.19 4.44
N PHE A 61 -10.33 -15.88 4.39
CA PHE A 61 -9.26 -16.82 4.67
C PHE A 61 -8.06 -16.13 5.32
N ARG A 62 -7.18 -16.91 5.92
CA ARG A 62 -5.91 -16.45 6.46
C ARG A 62 -4.79 -16.88 5.55
N ILE A 63 -3.78 -16.02 5.46
CA ILE A 63 -2.50 -16.30 4.83
C ILE A 63 -1.40 -15.90 5.80
N LYS A 64 -0.20 -16.36 5.51
CA LYS A 64 1.01 -15.96 6.21
C LYS A 64 1.93 -15.23 5.25
N MET A 65 2.02 -13.92 5.39
CA MET A 65 2.86 -13.04 4.54
C MET A 65 3.67 -12.13 5.43
N MET A 66 4.92 -11.85 5.06
CA MET A 66 5.84 -10.98 5.80
C MET A 66 5.99 -11.40 7.28
N ASN A 67 5.96 -12.72 7.54
CA ASN A 67 5.90 -13.33 8.88
C ASN A 67 4.68 -12.94 9.75
N LEU A 68 3.64 -12.35 9.14
CA LEU A 68 2.37 -12.00 9.78
C LEU A 68 1.26 -12.95 9.33
N ASP A 69 0.40 -13.33 10.27
CA ASP A 69 -0.85 -14.02 9.96
C ASP A 69 -1.90 -12.97 9.58
N VAL A 70 -2.19 -12.87 8.28
CA VAL A 70 -3.11 -11.86 7.71
C VAL A 70 -4.44 -12.53 7.39
N THR A 71 -5.55 -11.91 7.77
CA THR A 71 -6.88 -12.34 7.31
C THR A 71 -7.26 -11.56 6.06
N VAL A 72 -7.41 -12.27 4.96
CA VAL A 72 -7.91 -11.76 3.70
C VAL A 72 -9.44 -11.83 3.72
N VAL A 73 -10.07 -10.71 3.40
CA VAL A 73 -11.52 -10.60 3.22
C VAL A 73 -11.75 -10.15 1.79
N SER A 74 -12.42 -10.97 1.00
CA SER A 74 -12.77 -10.67 -0.38
C SER A 74 -14.28 -10.67 -0.60
N GLY A 75 -14.69 -10.21 -1.78
CA GLY A 75 -16.09 -10.21 -2.18
C GLY A 75 -16.98 -9.23 -1.39
N PRO A 76 -18.30 -9.50 -1.32
CA PRO A 76 -19.28 -8.59 -0.70
C PRO A 76 -19.03 -8.27 0.78
N GLN A 77 -18.33 -9.14 1.50
CA GLN A 77 -18.05 -9.04 2.94
C GLN A 77 -17.10 -7.90 3.28
N ILE A 78 -16.33 -7.41 2.30
CA ILE A 78 -15.43 -6.24 2.45
C ILE A 78 -16.17 -5.03 3.06
N ARG A 79 -17.43 -4.83 2.68
CA ARG A 79 -18.23 -3.70 3.16
C ARG A 79 -18.44 -3.70 4.67
N GLU A 80 -18.50 -4.88 5.29
CA GLU A 80 -18.68 -5.00 6.74
C GLU A 80 -17.40 -4.60 7.49
N VAL A 81 -16.22 -4.92 6.95
CA VAL A 81 -14.92 -4.51 7.50
C VAL A 81 -14.81 -2.99 7.53
N PHE A 82 -15.11 -2.31 6.42
CA PHE A 82 -15.05 -0.84 6.34
C PHE A 82 -16.11 -0.09 7.15
N ARG A 83 -17.16 -0.79 7.60
CA ARG A 83 -18.21 -0.21 8.45
C ARG A 83 -18.02 -0.51 9.92
N ASN A 84 -17.01 -1.29 10.27
CA ASN A 84 -16.72 -1.62 11.65
C ASN A 84 -15.89 -0.49 12.27
N ASP A 85 -16.46 0.20 13.27
CA ASP A 85 -15.79 1.30 13.96
C ASP A 85 -14.54 0.85 14.75
N ASP A 86 -14.43 -0.45 15.06
CA ASP A 86 -13.26 -1.03 15.72
C ASP A 86 -12.12 -1.38 14.74
N PHE A 87 -12.38 -1.35 13.43
CA PHE A 87 -11.35 -1.60 12.40
C PHE A 87 -10.52 -0.34 12.16
N SER A 88 -9.20 -0.47 12.24
CA SER A 88 -8.25 0.64 12.10
C SER A 88 -7.29 0.42 10.94
N SER A 89 -7.53 1.10 9.82
CA SER A 89 -6.64 1.07 8.66
C SER A 89 -5.27 1.70 8.97
N ILE A 90 -5.22 2.75 9.79
CA ILE A 90 -3.97 3.45 10.12
C ILE A 90 -3.10 2.61 11.04
N ASP A 91 -3.67 1.93 12.04
CA ASP A 91 -2.87 1.01 12.87
C ASP A 91 -2.38 -0.19 12.05
N SER A 92 -3.14 -0.61 11.04
CA SER A 92 -2.70 -1.66 10.11
C SER A 92 -1.52 -1.19 9.25
N VAL A 93 -1.56 0.04 8.74
CA VAL A 93 -0.43 0.64 8.01
C VAL A 93 0.77 0.83 8.93
N ASP A 94 0.58 1.34 10.15
CA ASP A 94 1.66 1.53 11.13
C ASP A 94 2.31 0.19 11.53
N ALA A 95 1.52 -0.88 11.70
CA ALA A 95 2.05 -2.21 11.99
C ALA A 95 2.90 -2.79 10.85
N LEU A 96 2.59 -2.43 9.59
CA LEU A 96 3.35 -2.86 8.41
C LEU A 96 4.57 -1.99 8.14
N THR A 97 4.45 -0.68 8.36
CA THR A 97 5.44 0.31 7.92
C THR A 97 6.27 0.92 9.03
N ASP A 98 5.90 0.69 10.29
CA ASP A 98 6.45 1.40 11.45
C ASP A 98 6.43 2.93 11.24
N MET A 99 5.42 3.45 10.52
CA MET A 99 5.32 4.86 10.11
C MET A 99 5.50 5.84 11.27
N ARG A 100 4.94 5.54 12.45
CA ARG A 100 5.10 6.38 13.64
C ARG A 100 6.56 6.48 14.08
N LYS A 101 7.35 5.40 13.96
CA LYS A 101 8.79 5.41 14.25
C LYS A 101 9.56 6.18 13.17
N PHE A 102 9.17 6.02 11.90
CA PHE A 102 9.81 6.72 10.79
C PHE A 102 9.73 8.25 10.93
N PHE A 103 8.59 8.77 11.37
CA PHE A 103 8.41 10.22 11.60
C PHE A 103 8.78 10.70 13.01
N ASP A 104 9.39 9.85 13.84
CA ASP A 104 9.70 10.11 15.26
C ASP A 104 8.49 10.73 16.01
N SER A 105 7.30 10.27 15.66
CA SER A 105 6.05 10.75 16.21
C SER A 105 5.86 10.16 17.60
N LEU A 106 6.34 10.88 18.62
CA LEU A 106 6.15 10.55 20.04
C LEU A 106 4.69 10.63 20.52
N VAL A 107 3.72 10.80 19.60
CA VAL A 107 2.31 10.88 19.97
C VAL A 107 1.84 9.49 20.38
N LYS A 108 1.87 9.22 21.69
CA LYS A 108 1.05 8.19 22.35
C LYS A 108 -0.42 8.54 22.12
N SER A 109 -0.95 8.18 20.97
CA SER A 109 -2.36 8.36 20.69
C SER A 109 -3.14 7.13 21.07
N ASN A 110 -4.33 7.33 21.63
CA ASN A 110 -5.31 6.26 21.77
C ASN A 110 -5.83 5.90 20.37
N LYS A 111 -5.92 4.60 20.07
CA LYS A 111 -6.28 4.00 18.77
C LYS A 111 -7.48 4.66 18.05
N SER A 112 -8.46 5.17 18.80
CA SER A 112 -9.66 5.81 18.25
C SER A 112 -9.50 7.28 17.87
N ASP A 113 -8.53 7.99 18.45
CA ASP A 113 -8.36 9.43 18.27
C ASP A 113 -7.56 9.75 16.99
N ASP A 114 -6.60 8.91 16.60
CA ASP A 114 -5.78 9.15 15.39
C ASP A 114 -6.59 8.97 14.09
N ASN A 115 -7.42 7.92 14.01
CA ASN A 115 -8.26 7.70 12.82
C ASN A 115 -9.23 8.86 12.60
N LYS A 116 -9.83 9.36 13.70
CA LYS A 116 -10.71 10.51 13.65
C LYS A 116 -9.95 11.77 13.25
N LYS A 117 -8.77 12.03 13.82
CA LYS A 117 -7.94 13.19 13.46
C LYS A 117 -7.54 13.19 11.98
N ILE A 118 -7.10 12.08 11.41
CA ILE A 118 -6.74 12.02 9.98
C ILE A 118 -7.98 12.21 9.11
N HIS A 119 -9.08 11.53 9.42
CA HIS A 119 -10.35 11.71 8.71
C HIS A 119 -10.81 13.18 8.76
N ASP A 120 -10.72 13.82 9.92
CA ASP A 120 -11.13 15.20 10.13
C ASP A 120 -10.17 16.16 9.42
N ILE A 121 -8.86 15.92 9.43
CA ILE A 121 -7.90 16.69 8.61
C ILE A 121 -8.24 16.59 7.13
N VAL A 122 -8.50 15.39 6.61
CA VAL A 122 -8.87 15.21 5.20
C VAL A 122 -10.16 15.96 4.90
N ARG A 123 -11.20 15.77 5.72
CA ARG A 123 -12.54 16.36 5.52
C ARG A 123 -12.55 17.88 5.66
N GLU A 124 -11.79 18.43 6.61
CA GLU A 124 -11.82 19.85 6.96
C GLU A 124 -10.77 20.65 6.20
N HIS A 125 -9.61 20.06 5.88
CA HIS A 125 -8.48 20.78 5.31
C HIS A 125 -8.11 20.34 3.89
N ILE A 126 -8.31 19.07 3.52
CA ILE A 126 -7.98 18.61 2.16
C ILE A 126 -9.18 18.79 1.23
N THR A 127 -10.29 18.11 1.48
CA THR A 127 -11.48 18.07 0.61
C THR A 127 -11.99 19.47 0.24
N PRO A 128 -12.14 20.44 1.16
CA PRO A 128 -12.67 21.76 0.83
C PRO A 128 -11.67 22.59 0.01
N ASN A 129 -10.37 22.35 0.19
CA ASN A 129 -9.30 23.09 -0.47
C ASN A 129 -8.80 22.42 -1.76
N LEU A 130 -9.37 21.28 -2.17
CA LEU A 130 -9.01 20.61 -3.44
C LEU A 130 -9.17 21.53 -4.65
N ALA A 131 -10.19 22.41 -4.65
CA ALA A 131 -10.40 23.39 -5.69
C ALA A 131 -9.32 24.48 -5.73
N LEU A 132 -8.61 24.71 -4.62
CA LEU A 132 -7.47 25.63 -4.52
C LEU A 132 -6.15 24.93 -4.86
N PHE A 133 -5.99 23.67 -4.46
CA PHE A 133 -4.77 22.90 -4.70
C PHE A 133 -4.65 22.45 -6.14
N THR A 134 -5.73 22.00 -6.77
CA THR A 134 -5.70 21.47 -8.15
C THR A 134 -5.13 22.48 -9.16
N PRO A 135 -5.60 23.74 -9.22
CA PRO A 135 -5.03 24.73 -10.14
C PRO A 135 -3.56 25.03 -9.87
N ARG A 136 -3.16 25.09 -8.59
CA ARG A 136 -1.75 25.33 -8.20
C ARG A 136 -0.83 24.19 -8.62
N ILE A 137 -1.29 22.95 -8.45
CA ILE A 137 -0.56 21.78 -8.92
C ILE A 137 -0.43 21.85 -10.45
N VAL A 138 -1.53 22.06 -11.17
CA VAL A 138 -1.50 22.17 -12.64
C VAL A 138 -0.57 23.29 -13.10
N GLU A 139 -0.63 24.47 -12.49
CA GLU A 139 0.26 25.61 -12.81
C GLU A 139 1.73 25.26 -12.59
N GLN A 140 2.06 24.62 -11.47
CA GLN A 140 3.43 24.16 -11.18
C GLN A 140 3.90 23.10 -12.17
N PHE A 141 3.02 22.18 -12.57
CA PHE A 141 3.33 21.18 -13.60
C PHE A 141 3.58 21.83 -14.96
N THR A 142 2.71 22.74 -15.39
CA THR A 142 2.85 23.45 -16.66
C THR A 142 4.11 24.31 -16.67
N ALA A 143 4.38 25.06 -15.59
CA ALA A 143 5.58 25.88 -15.47
C ALA A 143 6.87 25.04 -15.52
N ASN A 144 6.92 23.90 -14.83
CA ASN A 144 8.07 22.99 -14.88
C ASN A 144 8.27 22.36 -16.27
N LEU A 145 7.17 22.02 -16.96
CA LEU A 145 7.23 21.53 -18.34
C LEU A 145 7.74 22.62 -19.30
N ASP A 146 7.19 23.83 -19.20
CA ASP A 146 7.58 24.97 -20.03
C ASP A 146 9.03 25.38 -19.80
N GLU A 147 9.50 25.41 -18.55
CA GLU A 147 10.90 25.71 -18.23
C GLU A 147 11.87 24.70 -18.85
N ARG A 148 11.56 23.40 -18.74
CA ARG A 148 12.34 22.34 -19.36
C ARG A 148 12.33 22.51 -20.88
N MET A 149 11.16 22.68 -21.49
CA MET A 149 11.02 22.97 -22.93
C MET A 149 11.81 24.20 -23.39
N ARG A 150 11.88 25.25 -22.56
CA ARG A 150 12.58 26.50 -22.87
C ARG A 150 14.10 26.38 -22.74
N MET A 151 14.62 25.67 -21.74
CA MET A 151 16.06 25.36 -21.63
C MET A 151 16.56 24.55 -22.84
N HIS A 152 15.68 23.74 -23.45
CA HIS A 152 15.97 22.99 -24.68
C HIS A 152 16.10 23.86 -25.95
N SER A 153 15.62 25.11 -25.92
CA SER A 153 15.75 26.03 -27.07
C SER A 153 17.17 26.61 -27.21
N THR A 154 18.04 26.37 -26.24
CA THR A 154 19.37 26.99 -26.12
C THR A 154 20.54 26.00 -26.07
N THR A 155 20.29 24.70 -25.91
CA THR A 155 21.35 23.69 -25.79
C THR A 155 20.94 22.46 -26.60
N GLU A 156 21.72 22.12 -27.63
CA GLU A 156 21.44 20.99 -28.53
C GLU A 156 21.37 19.66 -27.74
N GLY A 157 20.21 18.99 -27.82
CA GLY A 157 20.16 17.55 -28.09
C GLY A 157 19.99 16.55 -26.94
N ASP A 158 20.44 16.80 -25.71
CA ASP A 158 20.56 15.71 -24.70
C ASP A 158 19.40 15.58 -23.69
N ASP A 159 18.70 16.66 -23.31
CA ASP A 159 17.71 16.58 -22.22
C ASP A 159 16.26 16.28 -22.64
N LEU A 160 15.84 16.56 -23.87
CA LEU A 160 14.52 16.14 -24.38
C LEU A 160 14.47 14.62 -24.56
N ARG A 161 15.64 14.01 -24.79
CA ARG A 161 15.84 12.57 -24.69
C ARG A 161 15.63 12.09 -23.25
N SER A 162 15.98 12.83 -22.20
CA SER A 162 15.72 12.40 -20.80
C SER A 162 14.21 12.31 -20.46
N LEU A 163 13.38 13.21 -20.98
CA LEU A 163 11.91 13.16 -20.81
C LEU A 163 11.30 11.93 -21.49
N VAL A 164 11.85 11.54 -22.65
CA VAL A 164 11.41 10.37 -23.43
C VAL A 164 12.06 9.07 -22.92
N ASN A 165 13.29 9.13 -22.41
CA ASN A 165 14.10 7.99 -21.96
C ASN A 165 13.82 7.63 -20.50
N ALA A 166 13.45 8.60 -19.67
CA ALA A 166 13.14 8.40 -18.24
C ALA A 166 11.92 9.23 -17.78
N PRO A 167 10.75 9.07 -18.43
CA PRO A 167 9.54 9.85 -18.13
C PRO A 167 9.11 9.71 -16.66
N VAL A 168 9.34 8.54 -16.05
CA VAL A 168 9.00 8.27 -14.64
C VAL A 168 9.78 9.19 -13.69
N LEU A 169 11.09 9.35 -13.90
CA LEU A 169 11.92 10.20 -13.02
C LEU A 169 11.50 11.67 -13.12
N VAL A 170 11.18 12.13 -14.32
CA VAL A 170 10.74 13.51 -14.53
C VAL A 170 9.36 13.76 -13.90
N ILE A 171 8.43 12.80 -14.04
CA ILE A 171 7.12 12.89 -13.38
C ILE A 171 7.28 12.88 -11.85
N GLN A 172 8.16 12.04 -11.31
CA GLN A 172 8.46 12.00 -9.87
C GLN A 172 9.00 13.34 -9.37
N GLU A 173 9.95 13.96 -10.08
CA GLU A 173 10.47 15.29 -9.73
C GLU A 173 9.37 16.36 -9.76
N MET A 174 8.47 16.33 -10.75
CA MET A 174 7.36 17.28 -10.84
C MET A 174 6.34 17.10 -9.71
N ILE A 175 5.97 15.85 -9.40
CA ILE A 175 5.07 15.55 -8.28
C ILE A 175 5.71 16.01 -6.96
N ALA A 176 6.98 15.67 -6.73
CA ALA A 176 7.70 16.05 -5.51
C ALA A 176 7.81 17.58 -5.35
N GLY A 177 8.10 18.30 -6.43
CA GLY A 177 8.15 19.77 -6.44
C GLY A 177 6.78 20.41 -6.14
N ALA A 178 5.71 19.90 -6.76
CA ALA A 178 4.35 20.36 -6.49
C ALA A 178 3.92 20.09 -5.05
N MET A 179 4.23 18.90 -4.51
CA MET A 179 3.95 18.57 -3.10
C MET A 179 4.75 19.46 -2.16
N ALA A 180 6.05 19.66 -2.40
CA ALA A 180 6.87 20.55 -1.59
C ALA A 180 6.28 21.98 -1.57
N SER A 181 5.86 22.50 -2.73
CA SER A 181 5.24 23.82 -2.83
C SER A 181 3.96 23.94 -1.98
N VAL A 182 3.13 22.90 -1.94
CA VAL A 182 1.91 22.87 -1.12
C VAL A 182 2.21 22.76 0.37
N PHE A 183 3.19 21.93 0.77
CA PHE A 183 3.43 21.62 2.18
C PHE A 183 4.42 22.56 2.88
N VAL A 184 5.46 23.02 2.19
CA VAL A 184 6.51 23.90 2.76
C VAL A 184 6.50 25.31 2.18
N GLY A 185 5.62 25.59 1.22
CA GLY A 185 5.51 26.88 0.55
C GLY A 185 6.46 27.02 -0.64
N THR A 186 6.12 27.96 -1.53
CA THR A 186 6.76 28.19 -2.84
C THR A 186 8.23 28.59 -2.75
N GLU A 187 8.62 29.29 -1.69
CA GLU A 187 9.97 29.81 -1.49
C GLU A 187 10.93 28.69 -1.08
N ILE A 188 10.48 27.79 -0.21
CA ILE A 188 11.29 26.69 0.30
C ILE A 188 11.35 25.55 -0.73
N SER A 189 10.27 25.34 -1.48
CA SER A 189 10.19 24.28 -2.50
C SER A 189 11.11 24.48 -3.70
N GLN A 190 11.66 25.69 -3.91
CA GLN A 190 12.65 25.96 -4.95
C GLN A 190 14.01 25.30 -4.69
N SER A 191 14.27 24.87 -3.45
CA SER A 191 15.51 24.18 -3.11
C SER A 191 15.49 22.75 -3.67
N ARG A 192 16.45 22.43 -4.53
CA ARG A 192 16.60 21.07 -5.09
C ARG A 192 16.77 20.01 -4.00
N LYS A 193 17.44 20.35 -2.90
CA LYS A 193 17.60 19.47 -1.74
C LYS A 193 16.26 19.11 -1.09
N VAL A 194 15.30 20.04 -1.08
CA VAL A 194 13.95 19.79 -0.55
C VAL A 194 13.22 18.82 -1.47
N ILE A 195 13.22 19.07 -2.79
CA ILE A 195 12.59 18.18 -3.77
C ILE A 195 13.19 16.77 -3.69
N GLU A 196 14.51 16.64 -3.66
CA GLU A 196 15.21 15.36 -3.50
C GLU A 196 14.86 14.66 -2.19
N THR A 197 14.65 15.41 -1.10
CA THR A 197 14.19 14.83 0.17
C THR A 197 12.80 14.22 0.03
N PHE A 198 11.86 14.88 -0.66
CA PHE A 198 10.53 14.32 -0.91
C PHE A 198 10.57 13.07 -1.81
N ILE A 199 11.42 13.06 -2.83
CA ILE A 199 11.62 11.89 -3.71
C ILE A 199 12.19 10.72 -2.91
N ASN A 200 13.27 10.95 -2.17
CA ASN A 200 13.95 9.92 -1.40
C ASN A 200 13.06 9.38 -0.27
N ALA A 201 12.34 10.25 0.45
CA ALA A 201 11.39 9.81 1.48
C ALA A 201 10.30 8.90 0.90
N THR A 202 9.83 9.19 -0.31
CA THR A 202 8.84 8.35 -1.00
C THR A 202 9.44 7.00 -1.43
N ALA A 203 10.69 7.00 -1.92
CA ALA A 203 11.40 5.79 -2.30
C ALA A 203 11.69 4.88 -1.09
N ASP A 204 12.13 5.48 0.03
CA ASP A 204 12.35 4.78 1.28
C ASP A 204 11.04 4.15 1.79
N PHE A 205 9.92 4.88 1.72
CA PHE A 205 8.61 4.36 2.11
C PHE A 205 8.13 3.23 1.19
N GLY A 206 8.38 3.35 -0.12
CA GLY A 206 8.09 2.28 -1.10
C GLY A 206 8.86 1.00 -0.80
N SER A 207 10.13 1.11 -0.40
CA SER A 207 10.95 -0.05 -0.04
C SER A 207 10.43 -0.81 1.18
N ILE A 208 9.74 -0.13 2.10
CA ILE A 208 9.12 -0.72 3.29
C ILE A 208 7.83 -1.47 2.93
N LEU A 209 7.05 -0.95 1.97
CA LEU A 209 5.78 -1.56 1.53
C LEU A 209 5.94 -2.73 0.56
N GLY A 210 7.17 -2.99 0.10
CA GLY A 210 7.52 -4.10 -0.79
C GLY A 210 7.70 -3.67 -2.24
N ASN A 211 8.82 -4.12 -2.84
CA ASN A 211 8.97 -4.30 -4.28
C ASN A 211 8.26 -5.59 -4.72
#